data_AF-A0A257S3C0-F1
#
_entry.id   AF-A0A257S3C0-F1
#
_cell.length_a   1.000
_cell.length_b   1.000
_cell.length_c   1.000
_cell.angle_alpha   90.00
_cell.angle_beta   90.00
_cell.angle_gamma   90.00
#
_symmetry.space_group_name_H-M   'P 1'
#
loop_
_entity.id
_entity.type
_entity.pdbx_description
1 polymer ?
#
loop_
_entity_poly.entity_id
_entity_poly.type
_entity_poly.pdbx_seq_one_letter_code
_entity_poly.pdbx_strand_id
1 'polypeptide(L)'
;LKPILGDAFRALDTRLQAAVNRRYDLPPWTVASHREHKQADHQAAANEALHVVGWRRPALRKTLGIEIAPMEHDPLDLPDAMVPWEPWPPYVAADRFLAKLKALQKARGEACVRRAAA
;
A
#
# COMPACT_ATOMS: atom_id res chain seq x y z
N LEU A 1 -13.09 3.94 12.60
CA LEU A 1 -12.05 4.39 13.57
C LEU A 1 -11.51 5.79 13.27
N LYS A 2 -10.96 6.10 12.09
CA LYS A 2 -10.42 7.45 11.79
C LYS A 2 -11.35 8.63 12.13
N PRO A 3 -12.69 8.57 11.89
CA PRO A 3 -13.60 9.68 12.23
C PRO A 3 -13.77 9.94 13.73
N ILE A 4 -13.50 8.96 14.59
CA ILE A 4 -13.70 9.06 16.05
C ILE A 4 -12.42 9.39 16.82
N LEU A 5 -11.25 9.41 16.16
CA LEU A 5 -9.96 9.70 16.80
C LEU A 5 -9.66 11.21 16.95
N GLY A 6 -10.48 12.06 16.35
CA GLY A 6 -10.42 13.52 16.50
C GLY A 6 -9.18 14.19 15.89
N ASP A 7 -9.05 15.49 16.15
CA ASP A 7 -8.07 16.35 15.47
C ASP A 7 -6.63 16.12 15.93
N ALA A 8 -6.42 15.73 17.18
CA ALA A 8 -5.09 15.43 17.71
C ALA A 8 -4.42 14.28 16.93
N PHE A 9 -5.17 13.21 16.64
CA PHE A 9 -4.69 12.09 15.83
C PHE A 9 -4.39 12.54 14.40
N ARG A 10 -5.26 13.36 13.80
CA ARG A 10 -5.06 13.90 12.44
C ARG A 10 -3.79 14.75 12.34
N ALA A 11 -3.54 15.58 13.35
CA ALA A 11 -2.33 16.40 13.41
C ALA A 11 -1.06 15.54 13.53
N LEU A 12 -1.11 14.47 14.33
CA LEU A 12 -0.01 13.51 14.44
C LEU A 12 0.26 12.78 13.11
N ASP A 13 -0.77 12.21 12.49
CA ASP A 13 -0.69 11.51 11.20
C ASP A 13 -0.07 12.41 10.12
N THR A 14 -0.54 13.66 10.05
CA THR A 14 -0.02 14.68 9.13
C THR A 14 1.48 14.95 9.35
N ARG A 15 1.92 15.07 10.62
CA ARG A 15 3.33 15.31 10.95
C ARG A 15 4.22 14.11 10.61
N LEU A 16 3.72 12.90 10.84
CA LEU A 16 4.44 11.66 10.49
C LEU A 16 4.60 11.52 8.97
N GLN A 17 3.53 11.75 8.21
CA GLN A 17 3.57 11.73 6.75
C GLN A 17 4.57 12.78 6.22
N ALA A 18 4.58 13.99 6.78
CA ALA A 18 5.52 15.03 6.38
C ALA A 18 6.99 14.63 6.65
N ALA A 19 7.26 13.97 7.78
CA ALA A 19 8.60 13.47 8.10
C ALA A 19 9.07 12.38 7.12
N VAL A 20 8.18 11.43 6.77
CA VAL A 20 8.46 10.38 5.77
C VAL A 20 8.70 11.01 4.39
N ASN A 21 7.83 11.94 3.96
CA ASN A 21 7.98 12.61 2.68
C ASN A 21 9.32 13.33 2.57
N ARG A 22 9.74 14.06 3.62
CA ARG A 22 11.03 14.73 3.66
C ARG A 22 12.19 13.74 3.62
N ARG A 23 12.13 12.65 4.41
CA ARG A 23 13.21 11.66 4.50
C ARG A 23 13.49 10.97 3.17
N TYR A 24 12.46 10.79 2.35
CA TYR A 24 12.54 10.10 1.06
C TYR A 24 12.41 11.02 -0.15
N ASP A 25 12.40 12.35 0.06
CA ASP A 25 12.22 13.35 -0.99
C ASP A 25 11.06 12.99 -1.93
N LEU A 26 9.88 12.74 -1.34
CA LEU A 26 8.68 12.37 -2.08
C LEU A 26 7.99 13.63 -2.61
N PRO A 27 7.49 13.61 -3.87
CA PRO A 27 6.70 14.72 -4.37
C PRO A 27 5.42 14.87 -3.55
N PRO A 28 4.86 16.09 -3.47
CA PRO A 28 3.56 16.28 -2.86
C PRO A 28 2.50 15.48 -3.63
N TRP A 29 1.49 14.99 -2.91
CA TRP A 29 0.35 14.34 -3.54
C TRP A 29 -0.37 15.31 -4.46
N THR A 30 -0.60 14.88 -5.69
CA THR A 30 -1.64 15.45 -6.54
C THR A 30 -2.98 14.78 -6.23
N VAL A 31 -4.09 15.41 -6.58
CA VAL A 31 -5.43 14.79 -6.44
C VAL A 31 -5.50 13.44 -7.17
N ALA A 32 -4.90 13.36 -8.36
CA ALA A 32 -4.85 12.13 -9.15
C ALA A 32 -4.02 11.03 -8.46
N SER A 33 -2.78 11.32 -8.09
CA SER A 33 -1.90 10.32 -7.44
C SER A 33 -2.43 9.87 -6.07
N HIS A 34 -3.05 10.77 -5.31
CA HIS A 34 -3.70 10.40 -4.05
C HIS A 34 -4.89 9.48 -4.30
N ARG A 35 -5.70 9.73 -5.34
CA ARG A 35 -6.81 8.86 -5.72
C ARG A 35 -6.31 7.47 -6.13
N GLU A 36 -5.25 7.39 -6.94
CA GLU A 36 -4.63 6.13 -7.34
C GLU A 36 -4.10 5.35 -6.13
N HIS A 37 -3.39 6.02 -5.21
CA HIS A 37 -2.95 5.43 -3.96
C HIS A 37 -4.13 4.87 -3.15
N LYS A 38 -5.21 5.64 -3.00
CA LYS A 38 -6.40 5.20 -2.27
C LYS A 38 -7.12 4.04 -2.94
N GLN A 39 -7.15 4.00 -4.28
CA GLN A 39 -7.70 2.88 -5.02
C GLN A 39 -6.89 1.60 -4.75
N ALA A 40 -5.56 1.68 -4.77
CA ALA A 40 -4.69 0.54 -4.48
C ALA A 40 -4.85 0.04 -3.02
N ASP A 41 -4.91 0.96 -2.05
CA ASP A 41 -5.16 0.65 -0.63
C ASP A 41 -6.52 -0.05 -0.43
N HIS A 42 -7.57 0.43 -1.09
CA HIS A 42 -8.89 -0.22 -1.02
C HIS A 42 -8.90 -1.60 -1.68
N GLN A 43 -8.18 -1.78 -2.80
CA GLN A 43 -8.02 -3.08 -3.45
C GLN A 43 -7.27 -4.07 -2.54
N ALA A 44 -6.19 -3.63 -1.88
CA ALA A 44 -5.45 -4.46 -0.92
C ALA A 44 -6.37 -4.89 0.24
N ALA A 45 -7.13 -3.96 0.82
CA ALA A 45 -8.09 -4.28 1.88
C ALA A 45 -9.18 -5.28 1.43
N ALA A 46 -9.66 -5.17 0.19
CA ALA A 46 -10.63 -6.13 -0.38
C ALA A 46 -10.03 -7.53 -0.50
N ASN A 47 -8.79 -7.62 -0.97
CA ASN A 47 -8.05 -8.87 -1.12
C ASN A 47 -7.77 -9.52 0.25
N GLU A 48 -7.27 -8.74 1.22
CA GLU A 48 -7.00 -9.20 2.58
C GLU A 48 -8.26 -9.70 3.27
N ALA A 49 -9.37 -8.96 3.15
CA ALA A 49 -10.63 -9.35 3.75
C ALA A 49 -11.11 -10.72 3.23
N LEU A 50 -10.98 -10.98 1.92
CA LEU A 50 -11.37 -12.27 1.32
C LEU A 50 -10.38 -13.39 1.67
N HIS A 51 -9.10 -13.19 1.37
CA HIS A 51 -8.12 -14.28 1.32
C HIS A 51 -7.37 -14.50 2.63
N VAL A 52 -7.22 -13.45 3.45
CA VAL A 52 -6.47 -13.52 4.71
C VAL A 52 -7.42 -13.69 5.89
N VAL A 53 -8.41 -12.81 5.98
CA VAL A 53 -9.35 -12.81 7.12
C VAL A 53 -10.47 -13.84 6.93
N GLY A 54 -10.76 -14.23 5.68
CA GLY A 54 -11.73 -15.28 5.35
C GLY A 54 -13.18 -14.79 5.25
N TRP A 55 -13.42 -13.50 4.99
CA TRP A 55 -14.77 -13.00 4.71
C TRP A 55 -15.31 -13.56 3.40
N ARG A 56 -16.59 -13.93 3.40
CA ARG A 56 -17.27 -14.33 2.16
C ARG A 56 -17.60 -13.11 1.31
N ARG A 57 -17.52 -13.24 -0.02
CA ARG A 57 -17.79 -12.15 -0.98
C ARG A 57 -19.11 -11.39 -0.75
N PRO A 58 -20.26 -12.04 -0.47
CA PRO A 58 -21.50 -11.31 -0.20
C PRO A 58 -21.42 -10.43 1.05
N ALA A 59 -20.63 -10.83 2.06
CA ALA A 59 -20.47 -10.12 3.32
C ALA A 59 -19.49 -8.94 3.20
N LEU A 60 -18.51 -8.99 2.29
CA LEU A 60 -17.63 -7.84 2.00
C LEU A 60 -18.42 -6.58 1.65
N ARG A 61 -19.39 -6.72 0.74
CA ARG A 61 -20.24 -5.59 0.32
C ARG A 61 -21.22 -5.19 1.42
N LYS A 62 -21.97 -6.16 1.95
CA LYS A 62 -23.10 -5.89 2.87
C LYS A 62 -22.66 -5.45 4.26
N THR A 63 -21.51 -5.92 4.74
CA THR A 63 -21.05 -5.68 6.11
C THR A 63 -19.88 -4.70 6.16
N LEU A 64 -18.90 -4.85 5.29
CA LEU A 64 -17.70 -4.01 5.30
C LEU A 64 -17.79 -2.79 4.38
N GLY A 65 -18.82 -2.72 3.52
CA GLY A 65 -18.95 -1.64 2.53
C GLY A 65 -17.86 -1.66 1.45
N ILE A 66 -17.18 -2.79 1.26
CA ILE A 66 -16.13 -2.93 0.25
C ILE A 66 -16.81 -3.23 -1.08
N GLU A 67 -16.82 -2.25 -1.98
CA GLU A 67 -17.47 -2.36 -3.29
C GLU A 67 -16.55 -2.91 -4.40
N ILE A 68 -15.24 -2.72 -4.24
CA ILE A 68 -14.23 -3.20 -5.17
C ILE A 68 -14.15 -4.73 -5.08
N ALA A 69 -14.16 -5.40 -6.22
CA ALA A 69 -14.03 -6.85 -6.29
C ALA A 69 -12.60 -7.27 -5.88
N PRO A 70 -12.44 -8.21 -4.93
CA PRO A 70 -11.15 -8.81 -4.66
C PRO A 70 -10.59 -9.52 -5.90
N MET A 71 -9.28 -9.51 -6.05
CA MET A 71 -8.56 -10.25 -7.09
C MET A 71 -8.62 -11.75 -6.83
N GLU A 72 -8.67 -12.58 -7.87
CA GLU A 72 -8.64 -14.05 -7.72
C GLU A 72 -7.24 -14.58 -7.38
N HIS A 73 -6.21 -13.93 -7.92
CA HIS A 73 -4.82 -14.36 -7.80
C HIS A 73 -3.98 -13.31 -7.08
N ASP A 74 -3.01 -13.75 -6.29
CA ASP A 74 -2.05 -12.85 -5.65
C ASP A 74 -1.20 -12.17 -6.73
N PRO A 75 -1.17 -10.83 -6.80
CA PRO A 75 -0.42 -10.10 -7.82
C PRO A 75 1.10 -10.07 -7.55
N LEU A 76 1.56 -10.60 -6.42
CA LEU A 76 2.96 -10.63 -6.07
C LEU A 76 3.69 -11.78 -6.77
N ASP A 77 4.89 -11.48 -7.25
CA ASP A 77 5.84 -12.50 -7.72
C ASP A 77 6.48 -13.18 -6.50
N LEU A 78 5.87 -14.29 -6.10
CA LEU A 78 6.22 -15.06 -4.91
C LEU A 78 7.19 -16.19 -5.27
N PRO A 79 8.26 -16.40 -4.48
CA PRO A 79 9.07 -17.61 -4.59
C PRO A 79 8.21 -18.86 -4.35
N ASP A 80 8.59 -19.99 -4.96
CA ASP A 80 7.86 -21.26 -4.86
C ASP A 80 7.60 -21.73 -3.41
N ALA A 81 8.46 -21.32 -2.47
CA ALA A 81 8.33 -21.65 -1.05
C ALA A 81 7.27 -20.81 -0.29
N MET A 82 6.63 -19.83 -0.93
CA MET A 82 5.62 -18.96 -0.32
C MET A 82 4.23 -19.27 -0.86
N VAL A 83 3.24 -19.28 0.03
CA VAL A 83 1.85 -19.50 -0.36
C VAL A 83 1.20 -18.14 -0.71
N PRO A 84 0.46 -18.05 -1.83
CA PRO A 84 -0.33 -16.86 -2.16
C PRO A 84 -1.24 -16.42 -1.02
N TRP A 85 -1.31 -15.11 -0.79
CA TRP A 85 -2.12 -14.48 0.27
C TRP A 85 -1.78 -14.88 1.72
N GLU A 86 -0.71 -15.64 1.94
CA GLU A 86 -0.31 -16.04 3.28
C GLU A 86 0.33 -14.85 4.04
N PRO A 87 -0.07 -14.59 5.30
CA PRO A 87 0.64 -13.65 6.15
C PRO A 87 2.08 -14.10 6.37
N TRP A 88 3.04 -13.31 5.89
CA TRP A 88 4.45 -13.67 6.02
C TRP A 88 4.96 -13.50 7.46
N PRO A 89 5.99 -14.27 7.84
CA PRO A 89 6.78 -13.96 9.02
C PRO A 89 7.32 -12.52 8.98
N PRO A 90 7.41 -11.81 10.13
CA PRO A 90 7.78 -10.39 10.14
C PRO A 90 9.12 -10.06 9.47
N TYR A 91 10.12 -10.94 9.59
CA TYR A 91 11.43 -10.74 8.97
C TYR A 91 11.36 -10.82 7.43
N VAL A 92 10.57 -11.75 6.89
CA VAL A 92 10.32 -11.87 5.45
C VAL A 92 9.64 -10.60 4.93
N ALA A 93 8.62 -10.12 5.63
CA ALA A 93 7.92 -8.90 5.25
C ALA A 93 8.84 -7.68 5.27
N ALA A 94 9.67 -7.52 6.31
CA ALA A 94 10.64 -6.44 6.41
C ALA A 94 11.66 -6.47 5.27
N ASP A 95 12.23 -7.64 4.98
CA ASP A 95 13.24 -7.80 3.93
C ASP A 95 12.67 -7.50 2.54
N ARG A 96 11.48 -8.05 2.22
CA ARG A 96 10.82 -7.82 0.93
C ARG A 96 10.38 -6.37 0.75
N PHE A 97 9.84 -5.75 1.80
CA PHE A 97 9.51 -4.33 1.78
C PHE A 97 10.75 -3.46 1.52
N LEU A 98 11.84 -3.72 2.24
CA LEU A 98 13.08 -2.97 2.08
C LEU A 98 13.69 -3.18 0.68
N ALA A 99 13.67 -4.40 0.16
CA ALA A 99 14.14 -4.70 -1.19
C ALA A 99 13.35 -3.91 -2.25
N LYS A 100 12.01 -3.90 -2.17
CA LYS A 100 11.17 -3.15 -3.10
C LYS A 100 11.37 -1.64 -2.97
N LEU A 101 11.48 -1.11 -1.75
CA LEU A 101 11.75 0.30 -1.50
C LEU A 101 13.09 0.73 -2.15
N LYS A 102 14.16 -0.03 -1.92
CA LYS A 102 15.48 0.23 -2.53
C LYS A 102 15.41 0.21 -4.06
N ALA A 103 14.71 -0.75 -4.64
CA ALA A 103 14.52 -0.85 -6.08
C ALA A 103 13.78 0.38 -6.65
N LEU A 104 12.71 0.83 -5.99
CA LEU A 104 11.96 2.03 -6.39
C LEU A 104 12.80 3.31 -6.27
N GLN A 105 13.59 3.44 -5.21
CA GLN A 105 14.51 4.57 -5.04
C GLN A 105 15.55 4.64 -6.15
N LYS A 106 16.14 3.49 -6.51
CA LYS A 106 17.09 3.38 -7.63
C LYS A 106 16.44 3.78 -8.96
N ALA A 107 15.28 3.22 -9.28
CA ALA A 107 14.55 3.51 -10.51
C ALA A 107 14.19 5.00 -10.64
N ARG A 108 13.81 5.64 -9.53
CA ARG A 108 13.53 7.09 -9.49
C ARG A 108 14.79 7.93 -9.72
N GLY A 109 15.92 7.55 -9.12
CA GLY A 109 17.21 8.21 -9.35
C GLY A 109 17.61 8.16 -10.83
N GLU A 110 17.51 6.99 -11.46
CA GLU A 110 17.80 6.81 -12.88
C GLU A 110 16.86 7.63 -13.79
N ALA A 111 15.57 7.69 -13.45
CA ALA A 111 14.60 8.51 -14.18
C ALA A 111 14.91 10.01 -14.08
N CYS A 112 15.35 10.47 -12.90
CA CYS A 112 15.78 11.86 -12.69
C CYS A 112 16.99 12.21 -13.58
N VAL A 113 18.02 11.35 -13.60
CA VAL A 113 19.22 11.54 -14.43
C VAL A 113 18.87 11.58 -15.92
N ARG A 114 18.03 10.66 -16.41
CA ARG A 114 17.60 10.67 -17.82
C ARG A 114 16.86 11.95 -18.22
N ARG A 115 16.03 12.50 -17.34
CA ARG A 115 15.29 13.74 -17.59
C ARG A 115 16.20 14.98 -17.60
N ALA A 116 17.32 14.95 -16.87
CA ALA A 116 18.29 16.04 -16.88
C ALA A 116 19.23 16.02 -18.11
N ALA A 117 19.31 14.89 -18.81
CA ALA A 117 20.18 14.71 -19.98
C ALA A 117 19.46 14.91 -21.33
N ALA A 118 18.14 15.16 -21.32
CA ALA A 118 17.30 15.42 -22.48
C ALA A 118 16.87 16.89 -22.53
#